data_AF-A0A816CAE9-F1
#
_entry.id   AF-A0A816CAE9-F1
#
_cell.length_a   1.000
_cell.length_b   1.000
_cell.length_c   1.000
_cell.angle_alpha   90.00
_cell.angle_beta   90.00
_cell.angle_gamma   90.00
#
_symmetry.space_group_name_H-M   'P 1'
#
loop_
_entity.id
_entity.type
_entity.pdbx_description
1 polymer ?
#
loop_
_entity_poly.entity_id
_entity_poly.type
_entity_poly.pdbx_seq_one_letter_code
_entity_poly.pdbx_strand_id
1 'polypeptide(L)'
;MYQCLGQVTTEFTNKGEIYDSTITYEELFKVGHVVWFMIAFQTQLNLPLGLTDSIFDYNMLYPYTDNLVDSNDVSREAKKEFTKIFHERLLFGESKYDPKAHFDGKPSNTADLNLSPLLQPYADRIVKIVKKQCQKLSKSALKRKVHH
;
A
#
# COMPACT_ATOMS: atom_id res chain seq x y z
N MET A 1 -27.73 -0.57 0.97
CA MET A 1 -26.62 0.08 0.24
C MET A 1 -26.17 1.38 0.89
N TYR A 2 -27.00 2.43 0.99
CA TYR A 2 -26.59 3.73 1.55
C TYR A 2 -26.02 3.68 2.97
N GLN A 3 -26.66 2.95 3.90
CA GLN A 3 -26.13 2.75 5.25
C GLN A 3 -24.78 2.02 5.26
N CYS A 4 -24.59 1.07 4.34
CA CYS A 4 -23.34 0.34 4.19
C CYS A 4 -22.19 1.21 3.66
N LEU A 5 -22.47 2.16 2.76
CA LEU A 5 -21.45 3.07 2.23
C LEU A 5 -20.90 4.01 3.32
N GLY A 6 -21.77 4.55 4.17
CA GLY A 6 -21.34 5.37 5.30
C GLY A 6 -20.46 4.57 6.27
N GLN A 7 -20.88 3.36 6.63
CA GLN A 7 -20.12 2.46 7.51
C GLN A 7 -18.76 2.09 6.92
N VAL A 8 -18.71 1.69 5.65
CA VAL A 8 -17.47 1.33 4.94
C VAL A 8 -16.54 2.53 4.82
N THR A 9 -17.07 3.73 4.60
CA THR A 9 -16.25 4.95 4.53
C THR A 9 -15.59 5.24 5.87
N THR A 10 -16.37 5.21 6.96
CA THR A 10 -15.82 5.39 8.32
C THR A 10 -14.80 4.30 8.65
N GLU A 11 -15.09 3.03 8.33
CA GLU A 11 -14.14 1.94 8.56
C GLU A 11 -12.85 2.12 7.75
N PHE A 12 -12.96 2.50 6.48
CA PHE A 12 -11.82 2.71 5.59
C PHE A 12 -10.94 3.86 6.08
N THR A 13 -11.53 5.02 6.40
CA THR A 13 -10.80 6.18 6.92
C THR A 13 -10.09 5.84 8.22
N ASN A 14 -10.78 5.23 9.18
CA ASN A 14 -10.19 4.84 10.46
C ASN A 14 -9.05 3.84 10.28
N LYS A 15 -9.24 2.80 9.45
CA LYS A 15 -8.17 1.85 9.14
C LYS A 15 -7.00 2.53 8.43
N GLY A 16 -7.27 3.47 7.53
CA GLY A 16 -6.27 4.23 6.79
C GLY A 16 -5.39 5.10 7.70
N GLU A 17 -6.00 5.85 8.63
CA GLU A 17 -5.28 6.65 9.62
C GLU A 17 -4.42 5.79 10.57
N ILE A 18 -4.94 4.65 11.02
CA ILE A 18 -4.17 3.66 11.81
C ILE A 18 -3.03 3.06 10.98
N TYR A 19 -3.30 2.79 9.70
CA TYR A 19 -2.34 2.23 8.76
C TYR A 19 -1.23 3.22 8.41
N ASP A 20 -1.53 4.52 8.35
CA ASP A 20 -0.55 5.55 8.10
C ASP A 20 -1.02 6.90 8.66
N SER A 21 -0.52 7.26 9.84
CA SER A 21 -0.86 8.54 10.49
C SER A 21 -0.39 9.79 9.74
N THR A 22 0.35 9.62 8.64
CA THR A 22 0.79 10.73 7.77
C THR A 22 -0.03 10.86 6.49
N ILE A 23 -0.99 9.95 6.26
CA ILE A 23 -1.89 10.04 5.11
C ILE A 23 -2.83 11.23 5.26
N THR A 24 -3.09 11.96 4.17
CA THR A 24 -4.01 13.10 4.22
C THR A 24 -5.46 12.67 4.02
N TYR A 25 -6.40 13.51 4.46
CA TYR A 25 -7.82 13.30 4.16
C TYR A 25 -8.11 13.31 2.66
N GLU A 26 -7.37 14.10 1.88
CA GLU A 26 -7.52 14.17 0.42
C GLU A 26 -7.10 12.84 -0.22
N GLU A 27 -6.00 12.25 0.24
CA GLU A 27 -5.56 10.92 -0.19
C GLU A 27 -6.59 9.85 0.20
N LEU A 28 -7.08 9.86 1.44
CA LEU A 28 -8.10 8.91 1.89
C LEU A 28 -9.42 9.05 1.12
N PHE A 29 -9.85 10.27 0.81
CA PHE A 29 -11.05 10.53 0.03
C PHE A 29 -10.88 10.11 -1.44
N LYS A 30 -9.71 10.41 -2.04
CA LYS A 30 -9.35 9.94 -3.38
C LYS A 30 -9.39 8.42 -3.44
N VAL A 31 -8.98 7.70 -2.40
CA VAL A 31 -9.06 6.24 -2.41
C VAL A 31 -10.47 5.73 -2.07
N GLY A 32 -11.17 6.42 -1.16
CA GLY A 32 -12.50 6.06 -0.71
C GLY A 32 -13.54 5.98 -1.84
N HIS A 33 -13.43 6.80 -2.88
CA HIS A 33 -14.34 6.70 -4.02
C HIS A 33 -14.22 5.35 -4.76
N VAL A 34 -13.00 4.80 -4.87
CA VAL A 34 -12.77 3.49 -5.49
C VAL A 34 -13.35 2.38 -4.61
N VAL A 35 -13.24 2.52 -3.29
CA VAL A 35 -13.88 1.60 -2.33
C VAL A 35 -15.41 1.59 -2.53
N TRP A 36 -16.05 2.74 -2.76
CA TRP A 36 -17.49 2.78 -3.04
C TRP A 36 -17.88 1.99 -4.29
N PHE A 37 -17.07 2.04 -5.35
CA PHE A 37 -17.27 1.20 -6.54
C PHE A 37 -17.11 -0.29 -6.23
N MET A 38 -16.15 -0.67 -5.38
CA MET A 38 -15.99 -2.07 -4.96
C MET A 38 -17.22 -2.58 -4.19
N ILE A 39 -17.83 -1.75 -3.34
CA ILE A 39 -19.10 -2.10 -2.66
C ILE A 39 -20.25 -2.22 -3.65
N ALA A 40 -20.30 -1.36 -4.67
CA ALA A 40 -21.29 -1.47 -5.75
C ALA A 40 -21.13 -2.80 -6.51
N PHE A 41 -19.90 -3.22 -6.82
CA PHE A 41 -19.63 -4.52 -7.44
C PHE A 41 -20.01 -5.70 -6.55
N GLN A 42 -19.70 -5.65 -5.25
CA GLN A 42 -20.18 -6.68 -4.32
C GLN A 42 -21.70 -6.83 -4.37
N THR A 43 -22.43 -5.71 -4.48
CA THR A 43 -23.90 -5.74 -4.64
C THR A 43 -24.30 -6.44 -5.94
N GLN A 44 -23.71 -6.06 -7.07
CA GLN A 44 -24.05 -6.62 -8.39
C GLN A 44 -23.74 -8.12 -8.48
N LEU A 45 -22.70 -8.58 -7.79
CA LEU A 45 -22.27 -9.97 -7.76
C LEU A 45 -22.93 -10.79 -6.64
N ASN A 46 -23.87 -10.20 -5.90
CA ASN A 46 -24.52 -10.82 -4.74
C ASN A 46 -23.52 -11.36 -3.70
N LEU A 47 -22.42 -10.62 -3.48
CA LEU A 47 -21.41 -10.89 -2.47
C LEU A 47 -21.76 -10.16 -1.16
N PRO A 48 -21.24 -10.64 -0.01
CA PRO A 48 -21.35 -9.91 1.25
C PRO A 48 -20.81 -8.49 1.12
N LEU A 49 -21.63 -7.50 1.50
CA LEU A 49 -21.23 -6.10 1.47
C LEU A 49 -20.30 -5.82 2.65
N GLY A 50 -19.17 -5.16 2.39
CA GLY A 50 -18.29 -4.68 3.44
C GLY A 50 -16.85 -4.49 2.99
N LEU A 51 -16.09 -3.81 3.84
CA LEU A 51 -14.67 -3.58 3.62
C LEU A 51 -13.87 -4.85 3.90
N THR A 52 -13.55 -5.60 2.85
CA THR A 52 -12.65 -6.74 2.97
C THR A 52 -11.20 -6.28 3.09
N ASP A 53 -10.35 -7.12 3.69
CA ASP A 53 -8.90 -6.90 3.76
C ASP A 53 -8.30 -6.70 2.36
N SER A 54 -8.77 -7.45 1.35
CA SER A 54 -8.31 -7.29 -0.03
C SER A 54 -8.69 -5.95 -0.64
N ILE A 55 -9.94 -5.49 -0.40
CA ILE A 55 -10.39 -4.16 -0.85
C ILE A 55 -9.54 -3.09 -0.17
N PHE A 56 -9.33 -3.19 1.14
CA PHE A 56 -8.53 -2.22 1.89
C PHE A 56 -7.06 -2.19 1.42
N ASP A 57 -6.39 -3.35 1.45
CA ASP A 57 -4.95 -3.45 1.15
C ASP A 57 -4.63 -3.02 -0.29
N TYR A 58 -5.48 -3.38 -1.27
CA TYR A 58 -5.33 -2.95 -2.66
C TYR A 58 -5.51 -1.43 -2.82
N ASN A 59 -6.57 -0.88 -2.24
CA ASN A 59 -6.88 0.54 -2.37
C ASN A 59 -5.86 1.42 -1.62
N MET A 60 -5.35 0.94 -0.48
CA MET A 60 -4.27 1.61 0.23
C MET A 60 -2.94 1.62 -0.54
N LEU A 61 -2.81 1.00 -1.72
CA LEU A 61 -1.62 1.14 -2.56
C LEU A 61 -1.60 2.47 -3.35
N TYR A 62 -2.77 3.03 -3.65
CA TYR A 62 -2.95 4.21 -4.50
C TYR A 62 -2.22 5.46 -3.99
N PRO A 63 -2.32 5.85 -2.70
CA PRO A 63 -1.64 7.05 -2.18
C PRO A 63 -0.12 7.01 -2.34
N TYR A 64 0.44 5.82 -2.57
CA TYR A 64 1.88 5.58 -2.59
C TYR A 64 2.43 5.29 -3.97
N THR A 65 1.57 4.97 -4.92
CA THR A 65 1.94 4.65 -6.30
C THR A 65 1.41 5.71 -7.23
N ASP A 66 0.10 5.95 -7.23
CA ASP A 66 -0.54 6.93 -8.10
C ASP A 66 -0.07 8.36 -7.81
N ASN A 67 0.14 8.74 -6.55
CA ASN A 67 0.64 10.09 -6.26
C ASN A 67 2.07 10.33 -6.79
N LEU A 68 2.88 9.28 -6.95
CA LEU A 68 4.15 9.37 -7.65
C LEU A 68 3.95 9.47 -9.16
N VAL A 69 3.08 8.62 -9.71
CA VAL A 69 2.81 8.57 -11.15
C VAL A 69 2.16 9.86 -11.66
N ASP A 70 1.25 10.44 -10.88
CA ASP A 70 0.48 11.65 -11.20
C ASP A 70 1.27 12.94 -10.93
N SER A 71 2.34 12.90 -10.11
CA SER A 71 3.09 14.11 -9.75
C SER A 71 3.80 14.73 -10.95
N ASN A 72 3.51 15.99 -11.26
CA ASN A 72 4.22 16.75 -12.29
C ASN A 72 5.61 17.23 -11.83
N ASP A 73 5.87 17.19 -10.51
CA ASP A 73 7.13 17.62 -9.91
C ASP A 73 8.23 16.54 -10.02
N VAL A 74 7.85 15.32 -10.41
CA VAL A 74 8.77 14.20 -10.60
C VAL A 74 9.01 13.97 -12.08
N SER A 75 10.27 13.96 -12.49
CA SER A 75 10.63 13.71 -13.89
C SER A 75 10.23 12.31 -14.35
N ARG A 76 10.02 12.15 -15.66
CA ARG A 76 9.67 10.86 -16.26
C ARG A 76 10.75 9.80 -16.01
N GLU A 77 12.00 10.20 -16.02
CA GLU A 77 13.17 9.36 -15.78
C GLU A 77 13.20 8.88 -14.32
N ALA A 78 12.93 9.79 -13.38
CA ALA A 78 12.82 9.49 -11.96
C ALA A 78 11.67 8.51 -11.66
N LYS A 79 10.51 8.70 -12.28
CA LYS A 79 9.38 7.74 -12.19
C LYS A 79 9.76 6.36 -12.70
N LYS A 80 10.40 6.28 -13.87
CA LYS A 80 10.84 4.99 -14.46
C LYS A 80 11.82 4.24 -13.56
N GLU A 81 12.80 4.93 -13.00
CA GLU A 81 13.79 4.33 -12.12
C GLU A 81 13.12 3.78 -10.85
N PHE A 82 12.23 4.57 -10.25
CA PHE A 82 11.46 4.13 -9.10
C PHE A 82 10.57 2.92 -9.41
N THR A 83 9.83 2.95 -10.52
CA THR A 83 8.95 1.84 -10.91
C THR A 83 9.74 0.55 -11.12
N LYS A 84 10.94 0.63 -11.69
CA LYS A 84 11.83 -0.54 -11.85
C LYS A 84 12.21 -1.14 -10.49
N ILE A 85 12.68 -0.31 -9.56
CA ILE A 85 13.06 -0.74 -8.20
C ILE A 85 11.85 -1.31 -7.45
N PHE A 86 10.70 -0.66 -7.56
CA PHE A 86 9.45 -1.09 -6.93
C PHE A 86 8.95 -2.42 -7.50
N HIS A 87 9.01 -2.59 -8.82
CA HIS A 87 8.65 -3.82 -9.50
C HIS A 87 9.53 -5.00 -9.09
N GLU A 88 10.85 -4.79 -9.02
CA GLU A 88 11.78 -5.83 -8.54
C GLU A 88 11.44 -6.25 -7.10
N ARG A 89 11.14 -5.29 -6.20
CA ARG A 89 10.69 -5.59 -4.83
C ARG A 89 9.40 -6.39 -4.79
N LEU A 90 8.42 -6.08 -5.64
CA LEU A 90 7.15 -6.81 -5.67
C LEU A 90 7.33 -8.25 -6.15
N LEU A 91 8.17 -8.48 -7.16
CA LEU A 91 8.38 -9.82 -7.72
C LEU A 91 9.22 -10.73 -6.84
N PHE A 92 10.28 -10.20 -6.26
CA PHE A 92 11.30 -11.02 -5.58
C PHE A 92 11.28 -10.84 -4.06
N GLY A 93 10.46 -9.94 -3.52
CA GLY A 93 10.50 -9.54 -2.10
C GLY A 93 11.74 -8.71 -1.75
N GLU A 94 12.69 -8.55 -2.68
CA GLU A 94 13.96 -7.84 -2.63
C GLU A 94 14.13 -7.06 -3.94
N SER A 95 14.70 -5.84 -3.91
CA SER A 95 15.15 -5.15 -5.14
C SER A 95 16.59 -5.53 -5.42
N LYS A 96 16.98 -5.65 -6.70
CA LYS A 96 18.33 -6.11 -7.09
C LYS A 96 19.43 -5.06 -6.88
N TYR A 97 19.16 -3.99 -6.12
CA TYR A 97 20.15 -2.98 -5.76
C TYR A 97 20.72 -3.22 -4.34
N ASP A 98 21.39 -4.36 -4.17
CA ASP A 98 22.58 -4.70 -3.33
C ASP A 98 22.67 -6.26 -3.30
N PRO A 99 23.72 -6.89 -3.86
CA PRO A 99 23.82 -8.34 -4.04
C PRO A 99 24.08 -9.18 -2.77
N LYS A 100 23.92 -8.66 -1.56
CA LYS A 100 23.98 -9.45 -0.30
C LYS A 100 22.75 -9.36 0.59
N ALA A 101 21.72 -8.61 0.18
CA ALA A 101 20.54 -8.36 1.01
C ALA A 101 19.54 -9.52 0.93
N HIS A 102 19.76 -10.57 1.74
CA HIS A 102 18.74 -11.60 2.00
C HIS A 102 17.49 -10.99 2.67
N PHE A 103 16.32 -11.50 2.31
CA PHE A 103 15.01 -11.27 2.91
C PHE A 103 15.02 -11.84 4.33
N ASP A 104 15.61 -11.08 5.25
CA ASP A 104 15.69 -11.40 6.67
C ASP A 104 14.57 -10.70 7.47
N GLY A 105 13.64 -10.04 6.79
CA GLY A 105 12.54 -9.30 7.42
C GLY A 105 12.99 -8.01 8.13
N LYS A 106 14.24 -7.57 7.92
CA LYS A 106 14.73 -6.28 8.44
C LYS A 106 14.42 -5.15 7.45
N PRO A 107 14.14 -3.93 7.95
CA PRO A 107 13.78 -2.80 7.10
C PRO A 107 14.96 -2.40 6.20
N SER A 108 14.75 -2.32 4.89
CA SER A 108 15.69 -1.64 3.99
C SER A 108 15.77 -0.16 4.39
N ASN A 109 16.97 0.37 4.57
CA ASN A 109 17.15 1.81 4.79
C ASN A 109 16.86 2.54 3.47
N THR A 110 16.07 3.60 3.53
CA THR A 110 15.63 4.33 2.34
C THR A 110 16.76 5.14 1.71
N ALA A 111 17.80 5.46 2.48
CA ALA A 111 19.05 6.04 1.99
C ALA A 111 19.84 5.08 1.08
N ASP A 112 19.66 3.76 1.23
CA ASP A 112 20.36 2.74 0.44
C ASP A 112 19.78 2.65 -0.99
N LEU A 113 18.61 3.26 -1.24
CA LEU A 113 17.98 3.26 -2.56
C LEU A 113 18.61 4.24 -3.55
N ASN A 114 19.53 5.09 -3.09
CA ASN A 114 20.23 6.10 -3.90
C ASN A 114 19.31 6.87 -4.87
N LEU A 115 18.10 7.22 -4.40
CA LEU A 115 17.10 7.91 -5.19
C LEU A 115 17.36 9.42 -5.16
N SER A 116 16.90 10.11 -6.21
CA SER A 116 16.87 11.58 -6.20
C SER A 116 16.15 12.10 -4.95
N PRO A 117 16.60 13.22 -4.34
CA PRO A 117 15.94 13.79 -3.16
C PRO A 117 14.43 14.05 -3.35
N LEU A 118 13.98 14.31 -4.58
CA LEU A 118 12.57 14.49 -4.94
C LEU A 118 11.73 13.21 -4.78
N LEU A 119 12.37 12.04 -4.88
CA LEU A 119 11.73 10.73 -4.75
C LEU A 119 11.75 10.18 -3.32
N GLN A 120 12.59 10.75 -2.45
CA GLN A 120 12.79 10.27 -1.09
C GLN A 120 11.48 10.17 -0.28
N PRO A 121 10.57 11.16 -0.31
CA PRO A 121 9.29 11.06 0.40
C PRO A 121 8.42 9.89 -0.07
N TYR A 122 8.43 9.59 -1.38
CA TYR A 122 7.68 8.47 -1.94
C TYR A 122 8.31 7.12 -1.55
N ALA A 123 9.64 7.04 -1.57
CA ALA A 123 10.39 5.85 -1.17
C ALA A 123 10.18 5.51 0.31
N ASP A 124 10.25 6.52 1.18
CA ASP A 124 10.05 6.37 2.62
C ASP A 124 8.65 5.81 2.93
N ARG A 125 7.63 6.32 2.24
CA ARG A 125 6.26 5.85 2.39
C ARG A 125 6.08 4.41 1.90
N ILE A 126 6.67 4.01 0.77
CA ILE A 126 6.60 2.61 0.30
C ILE A 126 7.30 1.64 1.25
N VAL A 127 8.48 1.98 1.76
CA VAL A 127 9.18 1.11 2.74
C VAL A 127 8.34 0.92 4.00
N LYS A 128 7.63 1.96 4.45
CA LYS A 128 6.69 1.90 5.58
C LYS A 128 5.56 0.88 5.35
N ILE A 129 4.97 0.85 4.16
CA ILE A 129 3.92 -0.10 3.76
C ILE A 129 4.47 -1.52 3.75
N VAL A 130 5.57 -1.75 3.03
CA VAL A 130 6.16 -3.10 2.89
C VAL A 130 6.47 -3.67 4.27
N LYS A 131 7.01 -2.86 5.18
CA LYS A 131 7.24 -3.25 6.57
C LYS A 131 5.94 -3.66 7.29
N LYS A 132 4.87 -2.89 7.16
CA LYS A 132 3.57 -3.21 7.78
C LYS A 132 2.95 -4.47 7.17
N GLN A 133 3.03 -4.64 5.84
CA GLN A 133 2.55 -5.83 5.13
C GLN A 133 3.30 -7.10 5.58
N CYS A 134 4.64 -7.04 5.65
CA CYS A 134 5.48 -8.13 6.13
C CYS A 134 5.17 -8.51 7.58
N GLN A 135 4.93 -7.53 8.46
CA GLN A 135 4.52 -7.78 9.85
C GLN A 135 3.15 -8.45 9.94
N LYS A 136 2.17 -8.04 9.11
CA LYS A 136 0.84 -8.67 9.01
C LYS A 136 0.94 -10.12 8.55
N LEU A 137 1.76 -10.37 7.52
CA LEU A 137 2.01 -11.72 6.98
C LEU A 137 2.72 -12.63 7.99
N SER A 138 3.75 -12.15 8.68
CA SER A 138 4.46 -12.90 9.73
C SER A 138 3.53 -13.28 10.90
N LYS A 139 2.68 -12.35 11.37
CA LYS A 139 1.66 -12.65 12.39
C LYS A 139 0.61 -13.66 11.92
N SER A 140 0.22 -13.60 10.64
CA SER A 140 -0.72 -14.56 10.04
C SER A 140 -0.13 -15.97 9.88
N ALA A 141 1.19 -16.06 9.61
CA ALA A 141 1.93 -17.30 9.49
C ALA A 141 2.17 -17.94 10.87
N LEU A 142 2.40 -17.11 11.90
CA LEU A 142 2.51 -17.57 13.29
C LEU A 142 1.19 -18.14 13.80
N LYS A 143 0.05 -17.48 13.52
CA LYS A 143 -1.29 -18.00 13.86
C LYS A 143 -1.62 -19.34 13.18
N ARG A 144 -1.16 -19.56 11.95
CA ARG A 144 -1.36 -20.83 11.22
C ARG A 144 -0.51 -21.98 11.78
N LYS A 145 0.63 -21.71 12.42
CA LYS A 145 1.48 -22.73 13.07
C LYS A 145 0.97 -23.19 14.45
N VAL A 146 0.08 -22.43 15.10
CA VAL A 146 -0.47 -22.76 16.43
C VAL A 146 -1.73 -23.65 16.34
N HIS A 147 -2.27 -23.86 15.13
CA HIS A 147 -3.45 -24.68 14.88
C HIS A 147 -3.16 -25.99 14.11
N HIS A 148 -1.90 -26.42 14.08
CA HIS A 148 -1.46 -27.75 13.66
C HIS A 148 -0.71 -28.43 14.81
#